data_AF-A0A087KTR9-F1
#
_entry.id   AF-A0A087KTR9-F1
#
_cell.length_a   1.000
_cell.length_b   1.000
_cell.length_c   1.000
_cell.angle_alpha   90.00
_cell.angle_beta   90.00
_cell.angle_gamma   90.00
#
_symmetry.space_group_name_H-M   'P 1'
#
loop_
_entity.id
_entity.type
_entity.pdbx_description
1 polymer ?
#
loop_
_entity_poly.entity_id
_entity_poly.type
_entity_poly.pdbx_seq_one_letter_code
_entity_poly.pdbx_strand_id
1 'polypeptide(L)'
;MIKKALVLSVFALGMTSFAGIAADATTMHKEAAEQHEAVAKHHKKAMKHHKEGKHEEAKKESAMATEKSKAADAKTAVAGEESAKK
;
A
#
# COMPACT_ATOMS: atom_id res chain seq x y z
N MET A 1 4.94 22.10 41.49
CA MET A 1 5.80 21.93 40.29
C MET A 1 5.84 20.47 39.79
N ILE A 2 5.85 19.48 40.69
CA ILE A 2 5.86 18.03 40.35
C ILE A 2 4.69 17.59 39.43
N LYS A 3 3.46 18.08 39.66
CA LYS A 3 2.30 17.72 38.81
C LYS A 3 2.46 18.16 37.34
N LYS A 4 3.15 19.28 37.07
CA LYS A 4 3.40 19.75 35.70
C LYS A 4 4.49 18.94 35.00
N ALA A 5 5.51 18.52 35.75
CA ALA A 5 6.58 17.66 35.24
C ALA A 5 6.09 16.25 34.88
N LEU A 6 5.16 15.70 35.68
CA LEU A 6 4.59 14.37 35.44
C LEU A 6 3.68 14.34 34.20
N VAL A 7 2.92 15.41 33.93
CA VAL A 7 2.12 15.53 32.70
C VAL A 7 3.02 15.64 31.46
N LEU A 8 4.11 16.40 31.54
CA LEU A 8 5.08 16.52 30.45
C LEU A 8 5.81 15.20 30.16
N SER A 9 6.16 14.41 31.19
CA SER A 9 6.83 13.13 30.98
C SER A 9 5.92 12.09 30.31
N VAL A 10 4.63 12.06 30.67
CA VAL A 10 3.64 11.15 30.04
C VAL A 10 3.37 11.56 28.60
N PHE A 11 3.32 12.87 28.30
CA PHE A 11 3.12 13.35 26.94
C PHE A 11 4.33 13.02 26.03
N ALA A 12 5.55 13.21 26.53
CA ALA A 12 6.77 12.88 25.78
C ALA A 12 6.89 11.36 25.49
N LEU A 13 6.55 10.51 26.46
CA LEU A 13 6.54 9.05 26.28
C LEU A 13 5.42 8.59 25.33
N GLY A 14 4.25 9.24 25.35
CA GLY A 14 3.14 8.95 24.44
C GLY A 14 3.46 9.32 22.97
N MET A 15 4.18 10.41 22.74
CA MET A 15 4.57 10.82 21.38
C MET A 15 5.59 9.87 20.75
N THR A 16 6.50 9.29 21.54
CA THR A 16 7.47 8.31 21.03
C THR A 16 6.84 6.99 20.58
N SER A 17 5.77 6.53 21.26
CA SER A 17 5.06 5.30 20.88
C SER A 17 4.23 5.45 19.61
N PHE A 18 3.68 6.64 19.32
CA PHE A 18 2.90 6.87 18.10
C PHE A 18 3.76 7.03 16.83
N ALA A 19 4.96 7.58 16.96
CA ALA A 19 5.83 7.89 15.82
C ALA A 19 6.37 6.63 15.12
N GLY A 20 6.72 5.58 15.87
CA GLY A 20 7.21 4.31 15.28
C GLY A 20 6.12 3.55 14.50
N ILE A 21 4.87 3.61 14.96
CA ILE A 21 3.76 2.81 14.40
C ILE A 21 3.06 3.54 13.24
N ALA A 22 3.23 4.85 13.11
CA ALA A 22 2.78 5.58 11.92
C ALA A 22 3.64 5.24 10.70
N ALA A 23 4.96 5.06 10.90
CA ALA A 23 5.91 4.76 9.84
C ALA A 23 5.61 3.43 9.13
N ASP A 24 5.31 2.36 9.87
CA ASP A 24 4.99 1.04 9.29
C ASP A 24 3.72 1.07 8.44
N ALA A 25 2.62 1.62 8.98
CA ALA A 25 1.36 1.71 8.23
C ALA A 25 1.50 2.56 6.96
N THR A 26 2.20 3.69 7.02
CA THR A 26 2.44 4.52 5.82
C THR A 26 3.31 3.82 4.79
N THR A 27 4.28 3.01 5.23
CA THR A 27 5.15 2.24 4.31
C THR A 27 4.35 1.13 3.63
N MET A 28 3.48 0.42 4.36
CA MET A 28 2.61 -0.60 3.80
C MET A 28 1.60 -0.04 2.79
N HIS A 29 0.98 1.11 3.09
CA HIS A 29 0.06 1.78 2.16
C HIS A 29 0.79 2.28 0.91
N LYS A 30 2.03 2.76 1.04
CA LYS A 30 2.87 3.16 -0.09
C LYS A 30 3.20 1.98 -1.00
N GLU A 31 3.60 0.84 -0.42
CA GLU A 31 3.87 -0.37 -1.19
C GLU A 31 2.62 -0.90 -1.91
N ALA A 32 1.44 -0.84 -1.27
CA ALA A 32 0.19 -1.20 -1.90
C ALA A 32 -0.11 -0.30 -3.10
N ALA A 33 0.09 1.01 -2.97
CA ALA A 33 -0.11 1.97 -4.06
C ALA A 33 0.83 1.72 -5.24
N GLU A 34 2.10 1.41 -4.99
CA GLU A 34 3.08 1.08 -6.05
C GLU A 34 2.69 -0.20 -6.82
N GLN A 35 2.11 -1.19 -6.14
CA GLN A 35 1.60 -2.41 -6.78
C GLN A 35 0.39 -2.11 -7.67
N HIS A 36 -0.56 -1.28 -7.21
CA HIS A 36 -1.69 -0.83 -8.02
C HIS A 36 -1.23 -0.01 -9.25
N GLU A 37 -0.20 0.81 -9.12
CA GLU A 37 0.40 1.53 -10.26
C GLU A 37 1.00 0.55 -11.29
N ALA A 38 1.66 -0.52 -10.84
CA ALA A 38 2.18 -1.56 -11.72
C ALA A 38 1.05 -2.28 -12.49
N VAL A 39 -0.07 -2.59 -11.83
CA VAL A 39 -1.27 -3.17 -12.46
C VAL A 39 -1.81 -2.25 -13.55
N ALA A 40 -1.94 -0.95 -13.25
CA ALA A 40 -2.40 0.04 -14.22
C ALA A 40 -1.48 0.12 -15.45
N LYS A 41 -0.15 0.02 -15.27
CA LYS A 41 0.82 -0.04 -16.38
C LYS A 41 0.60 -1.27 -17.26
N HIS A 42 0.36 -2.45 -16.67
CA HIS A 42 0.06 -3.66 -17.42
C HIS A 42 -1.27 -3.56 -18.17
N HIS A 43 -2.34 -3.06 -17.56
CA HIS A 43 -3.59 -2.81 -18.29
C HIS A 43 -3.42 -1.82 -19.45
N LYS A 44 -2.64 -0.75 -19.26
CA LYS A 44 -2.35 0.21 -20.33
C LYS A 44 -1.58 -0.43 -21.49
N LYS A 45 -0.60 -1.28 -21.20
CA LYS A 45 0.14 -2.05 -22.21
C LYS A 45 -0.75 -3.08 -22.91
N ALA A 46 -1.62 -3.78 -22.17
CA ALA A 46 -2.58 -4.72 -22.73
C ALA A 46 -3.53 -4.02 -23.72
N MET A 47 -4.07 -2.86 -23.36
CA MET A 47 -4.89 -2.04 -24.25
C MET A 47 -4.10 -1.60 -25.50
N LYS A 48 -2.83 -1.22 -25.35
CA LYS A 48 -1.99 -0.82 -26.48
C LYS A 48 -1.78 -2.01 -27.44
N HIS A 49 -1.42 -3.18 -26.94
CA HIS A 49 -1.28 -4.39 -27.75
C HIS A 49 -2.59 -4.80 -28.40
N HIS A 50 -3.73 -4.67 -27.70
CA HIS A 50 -5.05 -4.94 -28.27
C HIS A 50 -5.38 -4.00 -29.43
N LYS A 51 -5.05 -2.71 -29.32
CA LYS A 51 -5.22 -1.72 -30.41
C LYS A 51 -4.28 -1.98 -31.59
N GLU A 52 -3.09 -2.54 -31.35
CA GLU A 52 -2.10 -2.90 -32.37
C GLU A 52 -2.41 -4.26 -33.05
N GLY A 53 -3.51 -4.95 -32.69
CA GLY A 53 -3.85 -6.28 -33.22
C GLY A 53 -3.01 -7.43 -32.63
N LYS A 54 -2.16 -7.14 -31.64
CA LYS A 54 -1.31 -8.09 -30.91
C LYS A 54 -2.10 -8.75 -29.78
N HIS A 55 -3.12 -9.51 -30.15
CA HIS A 55 -4.10 -10.05 -29.19
C HIS A 55 -3.50 -11.05 -28.20
N GLU A 56 -2.48 -11.82 -28.58
CA GLU A 56 -1.81 -12.77 -27.69
C GLU A 56 -0.93 -12.06 -26.64
N GLU A 57 -0.22 -11.00 -27.03
CA GLU A 57 0.52 -10.15 -26.11
C GLU A 57 -0.41 -9.36 -25.19
N ALA A 58 -1.55 -8.89 -25.71
CA ALA A 58 -2.57 -8.24 -24.90
C ALA A 58 -3.15 -9.18 -23.83
N LYS A 59 -3.41 -10.45 -24.17
CA LYS A 59 -3.87 -11.46 -23.21
C LYS A 59 -2.81 -11.75 -22.14
N LYS A 60 -1.53 -11.92 -22.53
CA LYS A 60 -0.43 -12.13 -21.57
C LYS A 60 -0.31 -10.96 -20.60
N GLU A 61 -0.32 -9.73 -21.12
CA GLU A 61 -0.21 -8.54 -20.31
C GLU A 61 -1.43 -8.32 -19.40
N SER A 62 -2.64 -8.66 -19.89
CA SER A 62 -3.85 -8.65 -19.08
C SER A 62 -3.84 -9.73 -17.99
N ALA A 63 -3.31 -10.92 -18.27
CA ALA A 63 -3.17 -11.97 -17.27
C ALA A 63 -2.18 -11.57 -16.17
N MET A 64 -1.05 -10.95 -16.54
CA MET A 64 -0.11 -10.38 -15.59
C MET A 64 -0.72 -9.24 -14.76
N ALA A 65 -1.56 -8.39 -15.37
CA ALA A 65 -2.30 -7.36 -14.64
C ALA A 65 -3.24 -7.98 -13.59
N THR A 66 -3.99 -9.02 -13.96
CA THR A 66 -4.88 -9.73 -13.04
C THR A 66 -4.13 -10.38 -11.88
N GLU A 67 -3.00 -11.03 -12.15
CA GLU A 67 -2.17 -11.64 -11.10
C GLU A 67 -1.61 -10.59 -10.14
N LYS A 68 -1.07 -9.49 -10.67
CA LYS A 68 -0.58 -8.38 -9.85
C LYS A 68 -1.69 -7.67 -9.08
N SER A 69 -2.91 -7.60 -9.63
CA SER A 69 -4.07 -7.05 -8.93
C SER A 69 -4.38 -7.87 -7.69
N LYS A 70 -4.37 -9.20 -7.79
CA LYS A 70 -4.56 -10.08 -6.62
C LYS A 70 -3.49 -9.85 -5.55
N ALA A 71 -2.23 -9.67 -5.96
CA ALA A 71 -1.14 -9.37 -5.04
C ALA A 71 -1.30 -7.98 -4.38
N ALA A 72 -1.74 -6.98 -5.14
CA ALA A 72 -2.02 -5.64 -4.63
C ALA A 72 -3.20 -5.63 -3.64
N ASP A 73 -4.26 -6.38 -3.94
CA ASP A 73 -5.42 -6.54 -3.05
C ASP A 73 -5.03 -7.23 -1.75
N ALA A 74 -4.19 -8.29 -1.82
CA ALA A 74 -3.67 -8.96 -0.62
C ALA A 74 -2.84 -7.99 0.26
N LYS A 75 -1.95 -7.19 -0.33
CA LYS A 75 -1.18 -6.18 0.43
C LYS A 75 -2.07 -5.08 1.01
N THR A 76 -3.11 -4.67 0.27
CA THR A 76 -4.09 -3.69 0.77
C THR A 76 -4.88 -4.24 1.96
N ALA A 77 -5.26 -5.53 1.91
CA ALA A 77 -5.92 -6.21 3.02
C ALA A 77 -5.02 -6.27 4.27
N VAL A 78 -3.75 -6.66 4.11
CA VAL A 78 -2.78 -6.67 5.22
C VAL A 78 -2.58 -5.27 5.82
N ALA A 79 -2.40 -4.24 4.98
CA ALA A 79 -2.28 -2.86 5.44
C ALA A 79 -3.56 -2.38 6.16
N GLY A 80 -4.73 -2.82 5.71
CA GLY A 80 -6.02 -2.56 6.34
C GLY A 80 -6.16 -3.24 7.70
N GLU A 81 -5.79 -4.52 7.81
CA GLU A 81 -5.78 -5.26 9.08
C GLU A 81 -4.81 -4.66 10.09
N GLU A 82 -3.63 -4.24 9.64
CA GLU A 82 -2.63 -3.59 10.50
C GLU A 82 -3.07 -2.18 10.94
N SER A 83 -3.81 -1.49 10.08
CA SER A 83 -4.47 -0.22 10.43
C SER A 83 -5.65 -0.42 11.39
N ALA A 84 -6.35 -1.55 11.32
CA ALA A 84 -7.53 -1.87 12.14
C ALA A 84 -7.18 -2.50 13.51
N LYS A 85 -5.94 -2.99 13.69
CA LYS A 85 -5.41 -3.41 15.00
C LYS A 85 -5.02 -2.23 15.91
N LYS A 86 -5.10 -0.98 15.41
CA LYS A 86 -4.89 0.26 16.19
C LYS A 86 -6.14 0.69 16.93
#